data_AF-A0A1F0Q8E6-F1
#
_entry.id   AF-A0A1F0Q8E6-F1
#
_cell.length_a   1.000
_cell.length_b   1.000
_cell.length_c   1.000
_cell.angle_alpha   90.00
_cell.angle_beta   90.00
_cell.angle_gamma   90.00
#
_symmetry.space_group_name_H-M   'P 1'
#
loop_
_entity.id
_entity.type
_entity.pdbx_description
1 polymer ?
#
loop_
_entity_poly.entity_id
_entity_poly.type
_entity_poly.pdbx_seq_one_letter_code
_entity_poly.pdbx_strand_id
1 'polypeptide(L)'
;MTTIDNLTETLHYMLDMDEDAAEDALRTYITQIEELEGRDIDEDEISEDDADFLIGAVKSARAAGDLGARQLAAVEEAATAYQDAADTADALRQERDKAIRAALAAGASKASVARAAGVSPQAISKMSR
;
A
#
# COMPACT_ATOMS: atom_id res chain seq x y z
N MET A 1 17.54 28.13 -1.78
CA MET A 1 17.27 26.85 -2.49
C MET A 1 17.25 25.71 -1.49
N THR A 2 16.41 24.71 -1.72
CA THR A 2 16.20 23.57 -0.82
C THR A 2 15.97 22.28 -1.63
N THR A 3 15.84 21.15 -0.96
CA THR A 3 15.47 19.85 -1.56
C THR A 3 14.07 19.45 -1.10
N ILE A 4 13.49 18.46 -1.79
CA ILE A 4 12.23 17.84 -1.38
C ILE A 4 12.34 17.21 0.01
N ASP A 5 13.45 16.52 0.31
CA ASP A 5 13.70 15.90 1.62
C ASP A 5 13.65 16.93 2.76
N ASN A 6 14.30 18.09 2.57
CA ASN A 6 14.27 19.17 3.56
C ASN A 6 12.85 19.74 3.76
N LEU A 7 12.05 19.82 2.69
CA LEU A 7 10.66 20.26 2.76
C LEU A 7 9.77 19.21 3.44
N THR A 8 10.00 17.92 3.16
CA THR A 8 9.36 16.79 3.81
C THR A 8 9.59 16.83 5.32
N GLU A 9 10.86 16.92 5.76
CA GLU A 9 11.20 17.05 7.18
C GLU A 9 10.55 18.30 7.80
N THR A 10 10.55 19.42 7.08
CA THR A 10 9.91 20.66 7.55
C THR A 10 8.42 20.46 7.79
N LEU A 11 7.72 19.82 6.86
CA LEU A 11 6.29 19.53 6.99
C LEU A 11 6.02 18.48 8.07
N HIS A 12 6.86 17.45 8.18
CA HIS A 12 6.79 16.45 9.23
C HIS A 12 6.82 17.11 10.61
N TYR A 13 7.85 17.91 10.91
CA TYR A 13 7.97 18.55 12.21
C TYR A 13 6.98 19.69 12.45
N MET A 14 6.68 20.49 11.43
CA MET A 14 5.78 21.63 11.58
C MET A 14 4.32 21.19 11.74
N LEU A 15 3.91 20.13 11.06
CA LEU A 15 2.52 19.70 10.97
C LEU A 15 2.25 18.38 11.68
N ASP A 16 3.27 17.69 12.20
CA ASP A 16 3.14 16.32 12.74
C ASP A 16 2.53 15.38 11.67
N MET A 17 2.99 15.55 10.43
CA MET A 17 2.60 14.71 9.29
C MET A 17 3.60 13.56 9.16
N ASP A 18 3.14 12.38 8.76
CA ASP A 18 4.06 11.31 8.37
C ASP A 18 4.97 11.76 7.21
N GLU A 19 6.25 11.37 7.22
CA GLU A 19 7.25 11.82 6.23
C GLU A 19 6.86 11.36 4.82
N ASP A 20 6.45 10.10 4.63
CA ASP A 20 6.04 9.58 3.32
C ASP A 20 4.80 10.33 2.82
N ALA A 21 3.84 10.61 3.71
CA ALA A 21 2.64 11.37 3.37
C ALA A 21 2.94 12.85 3.02
N ALA A 22 3.96 13.45 3.65
CA ALA A 22 4.40 14.80 3.34
C ALA A 22 5.12 14.86 1.98
N GLU A 23 6.01 13.92 1.70
CA GLU A 23 6.72 13.81 0.43
C GLU A 23 5.74 13.57 -0.74
N ASP A 24 4.79 12.65 -0.57
CA ASP A 24 3.77 12.36 -1.59
C ASP A 24 2.88 13.58 -1.87
N ALA A 25 2.50 14.32 -0.83
CA ALA A 25 1.76 15.57 -0.98
C ALA A 25 2.58 16.64 -1.73
N LEU A 26 3.87 16.78 -1.42
CA LEU A 26 4.78 17.69 -2.12
C LEU A 26 4.90 17.33 -3.60
N ARG A 27 5.17 16.06 -3.93
CA ARG A 27 5.25 15.60 -5.33
C ARG A 27 3.96 15.82 -6.11
N THR A 28 2.82 15.62 -5.45
CA THR A 28 1.51 15.92 -6.05
C THR A 28 1.40 17.39 -6.44
N TYR A 29 1.83 18.31 -5.58
CA TYR A 29 1.78 19.75 -5.88
C TYR A 29 2.86 20.20 -6.86
N ILE A 30 4.05 19.59 -6.83
CA ILE A 30 5.08 19.81 -7.85
C ILE A 30 4.50 19.48 -9.23
N THR A 31 3.95 18.28 -9.40
CA THR A 31 3.35 17.84 -10.67
C THR A 31 2.28 18.83 -11.15
N GLN A 32 1.43 19.34 -10.24
CA GLN A 32 0.41 20.33 -10.60
C GLN A 32 1.00 21.67 -11.06
N ILE A 33 2.08 22.14 -10.42
CA ILE A 33 2.77 23.36 -10.84
C ILE A 33 3.38 23.16 -12.23
N GLU A 34 4.06 22.03 -12.45
CA GLU A 34 4.68 21.71 -13.73
C GLU A 34 3.66 21.64 -14.87
N GLU A 35 2.51 21.00 -14.62
CA GLU A 35 1.41 20.92 -15.59
C GLU A 35 0.78 22.29 -15.89
N LEU A 36 0.66 23.16 -14.89
CA LEU A 36 0.04 24.49 -15.04
C LEU A 36 0.99 25.50 -15.69
N GLU A 37 2.28 25.44 -15.37
CA GLU A 37 3.27 26.44 -15.75
C GLU A 37 4.17 25.99 -16.91
N GLY A 38 4.14 24.69 -17.27
CA GLY A 38 4.92 24.14 -18.37
C GLY A 38 6.44 24.20 -18.15
N ARG A 39 6.86 24.10 -16.90
CA ARG A 39 8.27 24.03 -16.47
C ARG A 39 8.47 22.82 -15.59
N ASP A 40 9.71 22.34 -15.50
CA ASP A 40 10.08 21.24 -14.61
C ASP A 40 10.69 21.81 -13.31
N ILE A 41 10.40 21.18 -12.17
CA ILE A 41 10.97 21.49 -10.86
C ILE A 41 11.96 20.38 -10.50
N ASP A 42 13.22 20.76 -10.27
CA ASP A 42 14.23 19.84 -9.76
C ASP A 42 13.99 19.60 -8.26
N GLU A 43 13.64 18.37 -7.88
CA GLU A 43 13.42 17.97 -6.47
C GLU A 43 14.66 18.16 -5.59
N ASP A 44 15.86 18.20 -6.18
CA ASP A 44 17.13 18.44 -5.47
C ASP A 44 17.53 19.93 -5.44
N GLU A 45 16.84 20.79 -6.21
CA GLU A 45 17.16 22.22 -6.34
C GLU A 45 15.89 23.09 -6.42
N ILE A 46 15.02 22.97 -5.42
CA ILE A 46 13.76 23.73 -5.34
C ILE A 46 14.05 25.20 -4.99
N SER A 47 13.45 26.11 -5.77
CA SER A 47 13.54 27.56 -5.54
C SER A 47 12.83 27.96 -4.24
N GLU A 48 13.19 29.11 -3.66
CA GLU A 48 12.53 29.58 -2.43
C GLU A 48 11.05 29.90 -2.64
N ASP A 49 10.72 30.49 -3.80
CA ASP A 49 9.33 30.82 -4.16
C ASP A 49 8.47 29.54 -4.30
N ASP A 50 9.02 28.49 -4.93
CA ASP A 50 8.34 27.20 -5.06
C ASP A 50 8.19 26.50 -3.71
N ALA A 51 9.24 26.52 -2.89
CA ALA A 51 9.21 25.95 -1.54
C ALA A 51 8.12 26.60 -0.67
N ASP A 52 8.04 27.93 -0.66
CA ASP A 52 7.02 28.67 0.09
C ASP A 52 5.61 28.35 -0.40
N PHE A 53 5.43 28.27 -1.73
CA PHE A 53 4.16 27.87 -2.33
C PHE A 53 3.75 26.45 -1.94
N LEU A 54 4.66 25.48 -2.07
CA LEU A 54 4.43 24.07 -1.76
C LEU A 54 4.04 23.89 -0.28
N ILE A 55 4.79 24.51 0.63
CA ILE A 55 4.45 24.50 2.07
C ILE A 55 3.06 25.11 2.29
N GLY A 56 2.76 26.24 1.66
CA GLY A 56 1.46 26.91 1.76
C GLY A 56 0.29 26.04 1.27
N ALA A 57 0.48 25.35 0.15
CA ALA A 57 -0.50 24.45 -0.45
C ALA A 57 -0.79 23.26 0.47
N VAL A 58 0.24 22.60 1.00
CA VAL A 58 0.08 21.47 1.94
C VAL A 58 -0.64 21.91 3.22
N LYS A 59 -0.26 23.05 3.81
CA LYS A 59 -0.93 23.60 5.01
C LYS A 59 -2.42 23.87 4.76
N SER A 60 -2.74 24.43 3.60
CA SER A 60 -4.12 24.78 3.25
C SER A 60 -4.96 23.54 3.02
N ALA A 61 -4.44 22.55 2.29
CA ALA A 61 -5.11 21.28 2.05
C ALA A 61 -5.31 20.47 3.34
N ARG A 62 -4.34 20.51 4.26
CA ARG A 62 -4.49 19.90 5.59
C ARG A 62 -5.62 20.57 6.37
N ALA A 63 -5.65 21.90 6.42
CA ALA A 63 -6.68 22.65 7.13
C ALA A 63 -8.08 22.44 6.54
N ALA A 64 -8.18 22.25 5.22
CA ALA A 64 -9.42 21.92 4.52
C ALA A 64 -9.87 20.46 4.75
N GLY A 65 -8.99 19.59 5.24
CA GLY A 65 -9.25 18.17 5.45
C GLY A 65 -9.00 17.29 4.22
N ASP A 66 -8.52 17.87 3.11
CA ASP A 66 -8.32 17.16 1.84
C ASP A 66 -7.27 16.06 1.95
N LEU A 67 -6.18 16.32 2.67
CA LEU A 67 -5.13 15.30 2.89
C LEU A 67 -5.66 14.12 3.71
N GLY A 68 -6.48 14.40 4.73
CA GLY A 68 -7.11 13.35 5.52
C GLY A 68 -8.09 12.52 4.69
N ALA A 69 -8.88 13.16 3.82
CA ALA A 69 -9.80 12.48 2.92
C ALA A 69 -9.07 11.57 1.91
N ARG A 70 -7.94 12.03 1.35
CA ARG A 70 -7.11 11.20 0.44
C ARG A 70 -6.54 9.98 1.15
N GLN A 71 -5.97 10.15 2.34
CA GLN A 71 -5.41 9.04 3.11
C GLN A 71 -6.50 8.04 3.53
N LEU A 72 -7.68 8.53 3.90
CA LEU A 72 -8.81 7.65 4.21
C LEU A 72 -9.27 6.83 2.98
N ALA A 73 -9.33 7.45 1.80
CA ALA A 73 -9.67 6.75 0.57
C ALA A 73 -8.64 5.64 0.24
N ALA A 74 -7.35 5.89 0.46
CA ALA A 74 -6.31 4.87 0.29
C ALA A 74 -6.49 3.69 1.28
N VAL A 75 -6.88 3.97 2.53
CA VAL A 75 -7.21 2.92 3.51
C VAL A 75 -8.42 2.10 3.06
N GLU A 76 -9.47 2.75 2.55
CA GLU A 76 -10.68 2.07 2.05
C GLU A 76 -10.37 1.16 0.85
N GLU A 77 -9.54 1.63 -0.08
CA GLU A 77 -9.07 0.84 -1.22
C GLU A 77 -8.24 -0.36 -0.76
N ALA A 78 -7.27 -0.15 0.12
CA ALA A 78 -6.43 -1.22 0.67
C ALA A 78 -7.25 -2.26 1.44
N ALA A 79 -8.27 -1.83 2.21
CA ALA A 79 -9.17 -2.72 2.93
C ALA A 79 -10.00 -3.58 1.97
N THR A 80 -10.48 -2.99 0.87
CA THR A 80 -11.21 -3.70 -0.18
C THR A 80 -10.33 -4.75 -0.85
N ALA A 81 -9.12 -4.35 -1.29
CA ALA A 81 -8.17 -5.26 -1.92
C ALA A 81 -7.76 -6.41 -0.99
N TYR A 82 -7.58 -6.12 0.31
CA TYR A 82 -7.32 -7.15 1.31
C TYR A 82 -8.47 -8.15 1.41
N GLN A 83 -9.72 -7.66 1.47
CA GLN A 83 -10.90 -8.52 1.59
C GLN A 83 -11.04 -9.43 0.35
N ASP A 84 -10.85 -8.88 -0.85
CA ASP A 84 -10.89 -9.65 -2.10
C ASP A 84 -9.80 -10.73 -2.16
N ALA A 85 -8.59 -10.39 -1.70
CA ALA A 85 -7.49 -11.34 -1.62
C ALA A 85 -7.75 -12.43 -0.57
N ALA A 86 -8.36 -12.09 0.56
CA ALA A 86 -8.74 -13.04 1.62
C ALA A 86 -9.80 -14.03 1.10
N ASP A 87 -10.85 -13.53 0.44
CA ASP A 87 -11.90 -14.36 -0.14
C ASP A 87 -11.34 -15.30 -1.22
N THR A 88 -10.44 -14.77 -2.06
CA THR A 88 -9.73 -15.57 -3.07
C THR A 88 -8.87 -16.66 -2.42
N ALA A 89 -8.12 -16.33 -1.38
CA ALA A 89 -7.29 -17.29 -0.66
C ALA A 89 -8.13 -18.40 -0.01
N ASP A 90 -9.31 -18.06 0.52
CA ASP A 90 -10.24 -19.02 1.12
C ASP A 90 -10.84 -19.96 0.06
N ALA A 91 -11.24 -19.44 -1.11
CA ALA A 91 -11.67 -20.26 -2.24
C ALA A 91 -10.58 -21.23 -2.71
N LEU A 92 -9.35 -20.73 -2.90
CA LEU A 92 -8.20 -21.57 -3.30
C LEU A 92 -7.86 -22.63 -2.24
N ARG A 93 -8.00 -22.28 -0.95
CA ARG A 93 -7.81 -23.24 0.15
C ARG A 93 -8.84 -24.37 0.07
N GLN A 94 -10.11 -24.07 -0.22
CA GLN A 94 -11.15 -25.08 -0.38
C GLN A 94 -10.87 -26.02 -1.56
N GLU A 95 -10.45 -25.49 -2.71
CA GLU A 95 -10.08 -26.30 -3.87
C GLU A 95 -8.84 -27.17 -3.60
N ARG A 96 -7.82 -26.64 -2.91
CA ARG A 96 -6.68 -27.44 -2.45
C ARG A 96 -7.14 -28.59 -1.55
N ASP A 97 -8.01 -28.31 -0.59
CA ASP A 97 -8.49 -29.31 0.36
C ASP A 97 -9.33 -30.41 -0.31
N LYS A 98 -10.12 -30.04 -1.33
CA LYS A 98 -10.83 -30.99 -2.20
C LYS A 98 -9.86 -31.86 -3.00
N ALA A 99 -8.82 -31.26 -3.59
CA ALA A 99 -7.79 -32.01 -4.32
C ALA A 99 -7.00 -32.96 -3.40
N ILE A 100 -6.68 -32.53 -2.17
CA ILE A 100 -6.08 -33.39 -1.14
C ILE A 100 -6.95 -34.62 -0.88
N ARG A 101 -8.25 -34.45 -0.64
CA ARG A 101 -9.17 -35.56 -0.40
C ARG A 101 -9.25 -36.50 -1.60
N ALA A 102 -9.33 -35.96 -2.81
CA ALA A 102 -9.36 -36.75 -4.04
C ALA A 102 -8.09 -37.58 -4.22
N ALA A 103 -6.90 -37.00 -3.98
CA ALA A 103 -5.63 -37.71 -4.07
C ALA A 103 -5.52 -38.85 -3.04
N LEU A 104 -5.96 -38.60 -1.79
CA LEU A 104 -6.00 -39.64 -0.76
C LEU A 104 -6.97 -40.77 -1.12
N ALA A 105 -8.16 -40.44 -1.64
CA ALA A 105 -9.14 -41.42 -2.09
C ALA A 105 -8.63 -42.26 -3.28
N ALA A 106 -7.77 -41.67 -4.13
CA ALA A 106 -7.08 -42.36 -5.21
C ALA A 106 -5.88 -43.22 -4.74
N GLY A 107 -5.59 -43.27 -3.43
CA GLY A 107 -4.55 -44.11 -2.85
C GLY A 107 -3.18 -43.44 -2.66
N ALA A 108 -3.08 -42.12 -2.85
CA ALA A 108 -1.84 -41.41 -2.57
C ALA A 108 -1.47 -41.47 -1.08
N SER A 109 -0.17 -41.59 -0.78
CA SER A 109 0.29 -41.61 0.61
C SER A 109 0.10 -40.24 1.28
N LYS A 110 -0.26 -40.22 2.57
CA LYS A 110 -0.40 -38.98 3.35
C LYS A 110 0.87 -38.13 3.34
N ALA A 111 2.05 -38.77 3.33
CA ALA A 111 3.33 -38.09 3.30
C ALA A 111 3.58 -37.38 1.95
N SER A 112 3.24 -38.03 0.83
CA SER A 112 3.35 -37.44 -0.51
C SER A 112 2.38 -36.28 -0.68
N VAL A 113 1.14 -36.43 -0.22
CA VAL A 113 0.11 -35.38 -0.30
C VAL A 113 0.47 -34.18 0.57
N ALA A 114 0.96 -34.40 1.80
CA ALA A 114 1.43 -33.33 2.67
C ALA A 114 2.56 -32.50 2.02
N ARG A 115 3.55 -33.19 1.44
CA ARG A 115 4.67 -32.55 0.73
C ARG A 115 4.19 -31.75 -0.48
N ALA A 116 3.31 -32.33 -1.30
CA ALA A 116 2.81 -31.67 -2.51
C ALA A 116 1.93 -30.45 -2.20
N ALA A 117 1.12 -30.53 -1.14
CA ALA A 117 0.21 -29.44 -0.75
C ALA A 117 0.87 -28.37 0.15
N GLY A 118 2.14 -28.56 0.54
CA GLY A 118 2.85 -27.63 1.42
C GLY A 118 2.27 -27.52 2.83
N VAL A 119 1.63 -28.59 3.34
CA VAL A 119 1.00 -28.62 4.66
C VAL A 119 1.60 -29.69 5.55
N SER A 120 1.42 -29.58 6.86
CA SER A 120 1.94 -30.57 7.79
C SER A 120 1.23 -31.93 7.63
N PRO A 121 1.93 -33.06 7.86
CA PRO A 121 1.30 -34.38 7.87
C PRO A 121 0.16 -34.52 8.90
N GLN A 122 0.20 -33.73 9.97
CA GLN A 122 -0.86 -33.66 10.98
C GLN A 122 -2.12 -33.01 10.43
N ALA A 123 -2.00 -31.95 9.62
CA ALA A 123 -3.14 -31.31 8.95
C ALA A 123 -3.85 -32.30 8.01
N ILE A 124 -3.09 -33.04 7.20
CA ILE A 124 -3.64 -34.12 6.34
C ILE A 124 -4.36 -35.18 7.17
N SER A 125 -3.79 -35.56 8.32
CA SER A 125 -4.40 -36.58 9.19
C SER A 125 -5.74 -36.15 9.76
N LYS A 126 -5.91 -34.85 10.10
CA LYS A 126 -7.19 -34.28 10.54
C LYS A 126 -8.25 -34.25 9.43
N MET A 127 -7.84 -34.06 8.18
CA MET A 127 -8.74 -34.02 7.02
C MET A 127 -9.19 -35.40 6.54
N SER A 128 -8.43 -36.44 6.89
CA SER A 128 -8.69 -37.84 6.52
C SER A 128 -9.54 -38.63 7.53
N ARG A 129 -9.93 -38.00 8.64
CA ARG A 129 -10.92 -38.54 9.59
C ARG A 129 -12.32 -38.16 9.12
#